data_AF-A0A7S0TTJ3-F1
#
_entry.id   AF-A0A7S0TTJ3-F1
#
_cell.length_a   1.000
_cell.length_b   1.000
_cell.length_c   1.000
_cell.angle_alpha   90.00
_cell.angle_beta   90.00
_cell.angle_gamma   90.00
#
_symmetry.space_group_name_H-M   'P 1'
#
loop_
_entity.id
_entity.type
_entity.pdbx_description
1 polymer ?
#
loop_
_entity_poly.entity_id
_entity_poly.type
_entity_poly.pdbx_seq_one_letter_code
_entity_poly.pdbx_strand_id
1 'polypeptide(L)'
;SGIWRLGRVSAATIARITPDIACFGKLLTGGTVPLAATLASEPVYATFLGDTKAEALLHGHSYTAHAIGCQAGIASLDAYTNKALNPNFRAPHESLAEQWDPAQMAHISRLPRVRRVAHLGTVAIVEVKSDGKGYEAQGAMEIVRKLRPMGVSARPLGNVVYLMATPTTTPDTCRALLDSLTTLLT
;
A
#
# COMPACT_ATOMS: atom_id res chain seq x y z
N SER A 1 -5.57 6.19 -0.39
CA SER A 1 -4.68 5.07 -0.79
C SER A 1 -5.06 4.65 -2.20
N GLY A 2 -4.10 4.23 -3.02
CA GLY A 2 -4.35 3.91 -4.43
C GLY A 2 -3.47 2.77 -4.94
N ILE A 3 -3.82 2.27 -6.12
CA ILE A 3 -3.08 1.29 -6.92
C ILE A 3 -2.92 -0.03 -6.16
N TRP A 4 -4.03 -0.73 -5.94
CA TRP A 4 -4.12 -2.09 -5.36
C TRP A 4 -3.49 -2.28 -3.97
N ARG A 5 -2.97 -1.22 -3.33
CA ARG A 5 -2.46 -1.24 -1.94
C ARG A 5 -3.47 -1.87 -0.98
N LEU A 6 -4.75 -1.54 -1.13
CA LEU A 6 -5.85 -2.07 -0.29
C LEU A 6 -6.70 -3.13 -1.02
N GLY A 7 -6.13 -3.81 -2.03
CA GLY A 7 -6.82 -4.86 -2.77
C GLY A 7 -7.84 -4.38 -3.81
N ARG A 8 -7.98 -3.06 -3.98
CA ARG A 8 -8.78 -2.38 -5.01
C ARG A 8 -7.94 -1.29 -5.68
N VAL A 9 -8.33 -0.89 -6.90
CA VAL A 9 -7.65 0.18 -7.66
C VAL A 9 -7.47 1.45 -6.83
N SER A 10 -8.48 1.83 -6.03
CA SER A 10 -8.40 2.99 -5.13
C SER A 10 -9.16 2.74 -3.84
N ALA A 11 -8.74 3.41 -2.76
CA ALA A 11 -9.53 3.50 -1.53
C ALA A 11 -10.88 4.21 -1.77
N ALA A 12 -10.96 5.05 -2.80
CA ALA A 12 -12.21 5.69 -3.21
C ALA A 12 -13.28 4.64 -3.58
N THR A 13 -12.88 3.54 -4.24
CA THR A 13 -13.77 2.41 -4.55
C THR A 13 -14.30 1.73 -3.29
N ILE A 14 -13.46 1.58 -2.26
CA ILE A 14 -13.84 0.98 -0.97
C ILE A 14 -14.80 1.91 -0.22
N ALA A 15 -14.48 3.21 -0.18
CA ALA A 15 -15.30 4.23 0.48
C ALA A 15 -16.54 4.63 -0.32
N ARG A 16 -16.68 4.14 -1.57
CA ARG A 16 -17.76 4.49 -2.51
C ARG A 16 -17.89 6.00 -2.73
N ILE A 17 -16.74 6.65 -2.93
CA ILE A 17 -16.64 8.08 -3.24
C ILE A 17 -15.99 8.29 -4.60
N THR A 18 -16.34 9.41 -5.25
CA THR A 18 -15.69 9.89 -6.48
C THR A 18 -15.08 11.26 -6.17
N PRO A 19 -13.75 11.36 -6.01
CA PRO A 19 -13.12 12.63 -5.67
C PRO A 19 -12.95 13.52 -6.90
N ASP A 20 -13.08 14.84 -6.72
CA ASP A 20 -12.76 15.82 -7.76
C ASP A 20 -11.25 15.94 -8.02
N ILE A 21 -10.41 15.64 -7.03
CA ILE A 21 -8.95 15.63 -7.16
C ILE A 21 -8.41 14.37 -6.49
N ALA A 22 -7.53 13.64 -7.16
CA ALA A 22 -6.87 12.46 -6.60
C ALA A 22 -5.38 12.40 -6.96
N CYS A 23 -4.53 12.20 -5.94
CA CYS A 23 -3.08 12.14 -6.13
C CYS A 23 -2.55 10.70 -6.01
N PHE A 24 -1.71 10.31 -6.96
CA PHE A 24 -1.07 9.00 -7.06
C PHE A 24 0.44 9.14 -7.19
N GLY A 25 1.15 8.10 -6.79
CA GLY A 25 2.61 7.95 -6.81
C GLY A 25 2.94 6.58 -6.26
N LYS A 26 4.08 6.41 -5.56
CA LYS A 26 4.44 5.14 -4.88
C LYS A 26 4.31 3.91 -5.80
N LEU A 27 3.23 3.13 -5.64
CA LEU A 27 2.93 1.95 -6.47
C LEU A 27 2.65 2.30 -7.93
N LEU A 28 2.46 3.57 -8.29
CA LEU A 28 2.29 4.01 -9.67
C LEU A 28 3.38 3.45 -10.59
N THR A 29 4.62 3.42 -10.12
CA THR A 29 5.79 2.91 -10.85
C THR A 29 6.36 1.64 -10.23
N GLY A 30 5.59 0.98 -9.37
CA GLY A 30 6.04 -0.22 -8.65
C GLY A 30 7.29 -0.03 -7.80
N GLY A 31 7.59 1.21 -7.41
CA GLY A 31 8.76 1.53 -6.60
C GLY A 31 10.09 1.53 -7.37
N THR A 32 10.07 1.53 -8.70
CA THR A 32 11.28 1.49 -9.53
C THR A 32 11.90 2.88 -9.75
N VAL A 33 11.08 3.87 -10.12
CA VAL A 33 11.49 5.26 -10.39
C VAL A 33 10.44 6.25 -9.88
N PRO A 34 10.80 7.49 -9.51
CA PRO A 34 9.83 8.48 -9.03
C PRO A 34 8.87 8.95 -10.15
N LEU A 35 7.57 8.87 -9.89
CA LEU A 35 6.53 9.55 -10.68
C LEU A 35 5.33 9.81 -9.77
N ALA A 36 4.65 10.92 -10.00
CA ALA A 36 3.37 11.23 -9.39
C ALA A 36 2.38 11.70 -10.46
N ALA A 37 1.09 11.52 -10.19
CA ALA A 37 0.01 11.98 -11.04
C ALA A 37 -1.08 12.59 -10.15
N THR A 38 -1.58 13.78 -10.52
CA THR A 38 -2.77 14.40 -9.93
C THR A 38 -3.87 14.35 -10.98
N LEU A 39 -4.89 13.55 -10.72
CA LEU A 39 -6.10 13.50 -11.54
C LEU A 39 -7.05 14.58 -11.03
N ALA A 40 -7.75 15.24 -11.95
CA ALA A 40 -8.77 16.23 -11.67
C ALA A 40 -10.04 15.89 -12.44
N SER A 41 -11.20 16.22 -11.87
CA SER A 41 -12.49 16.14 -12.55
C SER A 41 -12.60 17.24 -13.62
N GLU A 42 -13.46 17.03 -14.60
CA GLU A 42 -13.71 18.01 -15.65
C GLU A 42 -14.10 19.40 -15.10
N PRO A 43 -14.98 19.52 -14.07
CA PRO A 43 -15.28 20.82 -13.49
C PRO A 43 -14.06 21.55 -12.91
N VAL A 44 -13.13 20.82 -12.28
CA VAL A 44 -11.88 21.42 -11.75
C VAL A 44 -10.95 21.83 -12.90
N TYR A 45 -10.83 21.00 -13.93
CA TYR A 45 -10.04 21.35 -15.11
C TYR A 45 -10.59 22.61 -15.80
N ALA A 46 -11.91 22.70 -15.95
CA ALA A 46 -12.60 23.79 -16.61
C ALA A 46 -12.37 25.16 -15.94
N THR A 47 -12.07 25.22 -14.63
CA THR A 47 -11.77 26.50 -13.96
C THR A 47 -10.47 27.13 -14.42
N PHE A 48 -9.62 26.38 -15.13
CA PHE A 48 -8.35 26.86 -15.68
C PHE A 48 -8.38 27.04 -17.21
N LEU A 49 -9.55 26.90 -17.83
CA LEU A 49 -9.74 27.19 -19.26
C LEU A 49 -10.01 28.68 -19.44
N GLY A 50 -9.22 29.32 -20.30
CA GLY A 50 -9.34 30.73 -20.62
C GLY A 50 -8.41 31.13 -21.77
N ASP A 51 -8.58 32.36 -22.27
CA ASP A 51 -7.83 32.87 -23.41
C ASP A 51 -6.46 33.43 -23.00
N THR A 52 -6.22 33.62 -21.71
CA THR A 52 -5.00 34.20 -21.17
C THR A 52 -4.17 33.19 -20.38
N LYS A 53 -2.85 33.37 -20.41
CA LYS A 53 -1.93 32.54 -19.60
C LYS A 53 -2.21 32.62 -18.10
N ALA A 54 -2.77 33.74 -17.62
CA ALA A 54 -3.07 33.93 -16.20
C ALA A 54 -4.21 33.03 -15.70
N GLU A 55 -5.04 32.52 -16.60
CA GLU A 55 -6.15 31.61 -16.27
C GLU A 55 -5.69 30.15 -16.17
N ALA A 56 -4.55 29.79 -16.77
CA ALA A 56 -4.01 28.44 -16.74
C ALA A 56 -3.42 28.06 -15.37
N LEU A 57 -3.32 26.75 -15.09
CA LEU A 57 -2.57 26.23 -13.94
C LEU A 57 -1.06 26.37 -14.19
N LEU A 58 -0.46 27.46 -13.71
CA LEU A 58 0.96 27.75 -13.88
C LEU A 58 1.84 26.99 -12.88
N HIS A 59 1.80 25.66 -12.95
CA HIS A 59 2.61 24.76 -12.13
C HIS A 59 3.30 23.71 -13.00
N GLY A 60 4.62 23.60 -12.86
CA GLY A 60 5.40 22.64 -13.64
C GLY A 60 6.78 22.41 -13.05
N HIS A 61 7.31 21.21 -13.31
CA HIS A 61 8.66 20.81 -12.95
C HIS A 61 9.44 20.42 -14.21
N SER A 62 10.77 20.55 -14.19
CA SER A 62 11.63 20.22 -15.34
C SER A 62 11.46 18.78 -15.86
N TYR A 63 11.10 17.84 -14.98
CA TYR A 63 10.87 16.42 -15.31
C TYR A 63 9.39 16.03 -15.30
N THR A 64 8.47 16.99 -15.46
CA THR A 64 7.03 16.70 -15.58
C THR A 64 6.80 15.69 -16.69
N ALA A 65 6.08 14.60 -16.39
CA ALA A 65 5.79 13.51 -17.32
C ALA A 65 7.04 12.90 -17.99
N HIS A 66 8.16 12.79 -17.27
CA HIS A 66 9.38 12.16 -17.82
C HIS A 66 9.10 10.74 -18.33
N ALA A 67 9.56 10.45 -19.55
CA ALA A 67 9.15 9.26 -20.30
C ALA A 67 9.51 7.93 -19.60
N ILE A 68 10.65 7.89 -18.90
CA ILE A 68 11.09 6.70 -18.16
C ILE A 68 10.09 6.38 -17.03
N GLY A 69 9.64 7.39 -16.31
CA GLY A 69 8.64 7.24 -15.25
C GLY A 69 7.30 6.78 -15.80
N CYS A 70 6.85 7.40 -16.89
CA CYS A 70 5.61 7.02 -17.55
C CYS A 70 5.63 5.56 -18.02
N GLN A 71 6.73 5.12 -18.64
CA GLN A 71 6.88 3.74 -19.09
C GLN A 71 6.93 2.74 -17.92
N ALA A 72 7.67 3.07 -16.85
CA ALA A 72 7.68 2.26 -15.63
C ALA A 72 6.28 2.19 -15.00
N GLY A 73 5.50 3.28 -15.10
CA GLY A 73 4.11 3.33 -14.66
C GLY A 73 3.21 2.37 -15.44
N ILE A 74 3.27 2.42 -16.78
CA ILE A 74 2.54 1.52 -17.67
C ILE A 74 2.88 0.06 -17.36
N ALA A 75 4.18 -0.26 -17.30
CA ALA A 75 4.64 -1.62 -17.01
C ALA A 75 4.17 -2.12 -15.62
N SER A 76 4.13 -1.24 -14.61
CA SER A 76 3.65 -1.59 -13.27
C SER A 76 2.14 -1.87 -13.26
N LEU A 77 1.34 -1.04 -13.93
CA LEU A 77 -0.11 -1.24 -14.03
C LEU A 77 -0.45 -2.52 -14.80
N ASP A 78 0.27 -2.84 -15.88
CA ASP A 78 0.14 -4.12 -16.58
C ASP A 78 0.50 -5.29 -15.65
N ALA A 79 1.63 -5.22 -14.95
CA ALA A 79 2.04 -6.24 -13.99
C ALA A 79 1.01 -6.47 -12.89
N TYR A 80 0.21 -5.48 -12.49
CA TYR A 80 -0.82 -5.64 -11.45
C TYR A 80 -2.13 -6.24 -11.97
N THR A 81 -2.46 -6.03 -13.24
CA THR A 81 -3.77 -6.38 -13.81
C THR A 81 -3.71 -7.57 -14.77
N ASN A 82 -2.53 -7.93 -15.26
CA ASN A 82 -2.33 -9.08 -16.11
C ASN A 82 -2.30 -10.37 -15.28
N LYS A 83 -3.29 -11.26 -15.47
CA LYS A 83 -3.39 -12.54 -14.74
C LYS A 83 -2.18 -13.47 -14.91
N ALA A 84 -1.46 -13.38 -16.04
CA ALA A 84 -0.27 -14.17 -16.25
C ALA A 84 0.92 -13.68 -15.40
N LEU A 85 0.94 -12.39 -15.07
CA LEU A 85 1.99 -11.76 -14.25
C LEU A 85 1.59 -11.66 -12.77
N ASN A 86 0.30 -11.51 -12.48
CA ASN A 86 -0.25 -11.40 -11.14
C ASN A 86 -1.37 -12.42 -10.90
N PRO A 87 -1.06 -13.57 -10.29
CA PRO A 87 -2.05 -14.58 -9.97
C PRO A 87 -3.04 -14.12 -8.88
N ASN A 88 -2.80 -12.98 -8.20
CA ASN A 88 -3.74 -12.43 -7.23
C ASN A 88 -4.86 -11.62 -7.90
N PHE A 89 -4.70 -11.19 -9.15
CA PHE A 89 -5.68 -10.33 -9.81
C PHE A 89 -7.00 -11.07 -10.08
N ARG A 90 -8.12 -10.40 -9.84
CA ARG A 90 -9.49 -10.91 -9.96
C ARG A 90 -10.32 -9.93 -10.79
N ALA A 91 -10.57 -10.32 -12.03
CA ALA A 91 -11.56 -9.72 -12.93
C ALA A 91 -12.96 -10.33 -12.66
N PRO A 92 -14.07 -9.63 -12.95
CA PRO A 92 -14.15 -8.28 -13.52
C PRO A 92 -14.05 -7.15 -12.49
N HIS A 93 -14.01 -7.45 -11.18
CA HIS A 93 -14.10 -6.44 -10.11
C HIS A 93 -12.81 -5.65 -9.83
N GLU A 94 -11.80 -5.75 -10.71
CA GLU A 94 -10.50 -5.08 -10.61
C GLU A 94 -9.87 -5.15 -9.20
N SER A 95 -9.84 -6.36 -8.65
CA SER A 95 -9.44 -6.60 -7.27
C SER A 95 -8.28 -7.56 -7.13
N LEU A 96 -7.65 -7.57 -5.95
CA LEU A 96 -6.74 -8.64 -5.55
C LEU A 96 -7.46 -9.63 -4.63
N ALA A 97 -7.04 -10.90 -4.72
CA ALA A 97 -7.30 -11.88 -3.67
C ALA A 97 -6.74 -11.40 -2.33
N GLU A 98 -7.37 -11.84 -1.23
CA GLU A 98 -6.83 -11.60 0.11
C GLU A 98 -5.46 -12.29 0.23
N GLN A 99 -4.44 -11.51 0.60
CA GLN A 99 -3.06 -11.99 0.68
C GLN A 99 -2.70 -12.49 2.09
N TRP A 100 -3.36 -11.96 3.12
CA TRP A 100 -3.10 -12.32 4.51
C TRP A 100 -4.14 -13.33 4.99
N ASP A 101 -3.69 -14.49 5.47
CA ASP A 101 -4.58 -15.55 5.94
C ASP A 101 -5.42 -15.07 7.14
N PRO A 102 -6.77 -14.97 7.01
CA PRO A 102 -7.63 -14.50 8.10
C PRO A 102 -7.56 -15.38 9.35
N ALA A 103 -7.36 -16.69 9.20
CA ALA A 103 -7.27 -17.61 10.34
C ALA A 103 -5.96 -17.39 11.13
N GLN A 104 -4.85 -17.19 10.42
CA GLN A 104 -3.55 -16.88 11.03
C GLN A 104 -3.57 -15.51 11.71
N MET A 105 -4.17 -14.50 11.07
CA MET A 105 -4.38 -13.17 11.66
C MET A 105 -5.26 -13.25 12.92
N ALA A 106 -6.34 -14.04 12.89
CA ALA A 106 -7.19 -14.27 14.05
C ALA A 106 -6.44 -15.00 15.18
N HIS A 107 -5.57 -15.96 14.86
CA HIS A 107 -4.70 -16.60 15.85
C HIS A 107 -3.76 -15.58 16.51
N ILE A 108 -3.01 -14.80 15.71
CA ILE A 108 -2.10 -13.76 16.21
C ILE A 108 -2.84 -12.76 17.11
N SER A 109 -4.08 -12.40 16.77
CA SER A 109 -4.89 -11.46 17.57
C SER A 109 -5.13 -11.89 19.01
N ARG A 110 -5.02 -13.19 19.31
CA ARG A 110 -5.26 -13.78 20.64
C ARG A 110 -3.97 -13.94 21.45
N LEU A 111 -2.80 -13.64 20.88
CA LEU A 111 -1.53 -13.81 21.57
C LEU A 111 -1.37 -12.81 22.72
N PRO A 112 -0.73 -13.19 23.85
CA PRO A 112 -0.67 -12.35 25.05
C PRO A 112 -0.01 -10.99 24.83
N ARG A 113 1.01 -10.93 23.95
CA ARG A 113 1.75 -9.70 23.63
C ARG A 113 1.02 -8.79 22.64
N VAL A 114 -0.06 -9.25 22.02
CA VAL A 114 -0.78 -8.52 20.96
C VAL A 114 -1.93 -7.71 21.55
N ARG A 115 -2.00 -6.43 21.16
CA ARG A 115 -3.08 -5.51 21.52
C ARG A 115 -4.21 -5.55 20.50
N ARG A 116 -3.88 -5.56 19.22
CA ARG A 116 -4.83 -5.70 18.10
C ARG A 116 -4.10 -6.05 16.81
N VAL A 117 -4.85 -6.58 15.85
CA VAL A 117 -4.37 -6.81 14.48
C VAL A 117 -5.33 -6.15 13.49
N ALA A 118 -4.85 -5.86 12.29
CA ALA A 118 -5.71 -5.56 11.15
C ALA A 118 -4.99 -5.94 9.86
N HIS A 119 -5.75 -6.33 8.85
CA HIS A 119 -5.22 -6.50 7.49
C HIS A 119 -6.25 -5.99 6.48
N LEU A 120 -5.74 -5.49 5.35
CA LEU A 120 -6.56 -5.11 4.21
C LEU A 120 -5.69 -5.09 2.95
N GLY A 121 -6.02 -5.96 1.99
CA GLY A 121 -5.28 -6.10 0.75
C GLY A 121 -3.82 -6.47 1.01
N THR A 122 -2.88 -5.62 0.58
CA THR A 122 -1.44 -5.91 0.67
C THR A 122 -0.82 -5.52 2.03
N VAL A 123 -1.62 -5.07 2.99
CA VAL A 123 -1.13 -4.54 4.29
C VAL A 123 -1.65 -5.39 5.44
N ALA A 124 -0.75 -5.79 6.33
CA ALA A 124 -1.08 -6.36 7.63
C ALA A 124 -0.33 -5.62 8.74
N ILE A 125 -1.01 -5.44 9.87
CA ILE A 125 -0.45 -4.82 11.05
C ILE A 125 -0.71 -5.67 12.29
N VAL A 126 0.28 -5.68 13.18
CA VAL A 126 0.15 -6.21 14.53
C VAL A 126 0.61 -5.15 15.50
N GLU A 127 -0.31 -4.65 16.31
CA GLU A 127 0.04 -3.76 17.40
C GLU A 127 0.32 -4.57 18.66
N VAL A 128 1.48 -4.35 19.26
CA VAL A 128 1.87 -5.02 20.51
C VAL A 128 1.55 -4.19 21.74
N LYS A 129 1.35 -4.86 22.86
CA LYS A 129 1.21 -4.21 24.17
C LYS A 129 2.57 -3.63 24.58
N SER A 130 2.59 -2.36 24.94
CA SER A 130 3.73 -1.71 25.57
C SER A 130 3.23 -0.54 26.43
N ASP A 131 4.05 -0.11 27.39
CA ASP A 131 3.72 1.01 28.28
C ASP A 131 3.86 2.37 27.59
N GLY A 132 4.62 2.44 26.48
CA GLY A 132 4.77 3.64 25.66
C GLY A 132 3.58 3.88 24.74
N LYS A 133 3.20 5.15 24.53
CA LYS A 133 2.12 5.55 23.61
C LYS A 133 2.66 6.33 22.42
N GLY A 134 1.97 6.28 21.29
CA GLY A 134 2.27 7.09 20.11
C GLY A 134 3.55 6.70 19.37
N TYR A 135 4.15 7.66 18.66
CA TYR A 135 5.33 7.45 17.80
C TYR A 135 6.63 7.21 18.57
N GLU A 136 6.70 7.61 19.83
CA GLU A 136 7.88 7.43 20.69
C GLU A 136 7.98 6.01 21.26
N ALA A 137 6.87 5.27 21.24
CA ALA A 137 6.81 3.91 21.77
C ALA A 137 7.70 2.97 20.94
N GLN A 138 8.55 2.19 21.63
CA GLN A 138 9.54 1.32 20.98
C GLN A 138 9.12 -0.16 20.95
N GLY A 139 7.86 -0.47 21.33
CA GLY A 139 7.40 -1.85 21.53
C GLY A 139 7.55 -2.74 20.30
N ALA A 140 7.32 -2.21 19.10
CA ALA A 140 7.51 -2.97 17.86
C ALA A 140 8.96 -3.02 17.37
N MET A 141 9.84 -2.13 17.84
CA MET A 141 11.21 -2.01 17.33
C MET A 141 12.02 -3.27 17.62
N GLU A 142 11.88 -3.85 18.81
CA GLU A 142 12.56 -5.09 19.18
C GLU A 142 12.15 -6.25 18.25
N ILE A 143 10.85 -6.39 17.98
CA ILE A 143 10.31 -7.43 17.11
C ILE A 143 10.81 -7.25 15.68
N VAL A 144 10.77 -6.02 15.14
CA VAL A 144 11.28 -5.74 13.79
C VAL A 144 12.79 -6.02 13.69
N ARG A 145 13.57 -5.73 14.73
CA ARG A 145 15.01 -6.09 14.77
C ARG A 145 15.22 -7.60 14.74
N LYS A 146 14.37 -8.37 15.42
CA LYS A 146 14.41 -9.84 15.43
C LYS A 146 13.91 -10.48 14.13
N LEU A 147 12.98 -9.83 13.42
CA LEU A 147 12.52 -10.25 12.09
C LEU A 147 13.59 -10.12 11.00
N ARG A 148 14.46 -9.11 11.09
CA ARG A 148 15.51 -8.84 10.09
C ARG A 148 16.45 -10.03 9.83
N PRO A 149 17.06 -10.69 10.84
CA PRO A 149 17.90 -11.88 10.60
C PRO A 149 17.10 -13.08 10.08
N MET A 150 15.77 -13.07 10.18
CA MET A 150 14.89 -14.08 9.57
C MET A 150 14.56 -13.77 8.09
N GLY A 151 15.18 -12.74 7.50
CA GLY A 151 14.91 -12.32 6.12
C GLY A 151 13.65 -11.47 5.96
N VAL A 152 12.98 -11.10 7.05
CA VAL A 152 11.75 -10.32 7.01
C VAL A 152 12.05 -8.83 7.20
N SER A 153 11.87 -8.05 6.12
CA SER A 153 11.97 -6.60 6.17
C SER A 153 10.62 -5.99 6.57
N ALA A 154 10.51 -5.56 7.83
CA ALA A 154 9.34 -4.88 8.38
C ALA A 154 9.70 -3.46 8.84
N ARG A 155 8.68 -2.64 9.13
CA ARG A 155 8.86 -1.29 9.69
C ARG A 155 8.11 -1.14 11.01
N PRO A 156 8.70 -0.57 12.07
CA PRO A 156 7.96 -0.22 13.26
C PRO A 156 7.26 1.14 13.07
N LEU A 157 6.04 1.26 13.56
CA LEU A 157 5.29 2.51 13.70
C LEU A 157 4.79 2.60 15.14
N GLY A 158 5.62 3.13 16.03
CA GLY A 158 5.37 3.06 17.47
C GLY A 158 5.33 1.60 17.94
N ASN A 159 4.19 1.19 18.50
CA ASN A 159 3.93 -0.20 18.90
C ASN A 159 3.41 -1.10 17.77
N VAL A 160 3.34 -0.60 16.53
CA VAL A 160 2.80 -1.37 15.41
C VAL A 160 3.93 -1.97 14.58
N VAL A 161 3.96 -3.31 14.51
CA VAL A 161 4.70 -4.03 13.47
C VAL A 161 3.89 -3.95 12.19
N TYR A 162 4.48 -3.32 11.16
CA TYR A 162 3.84 -3.09 9.88
C TYR A 162 4.47 -3.97 8.81
N LEU A 163 3.67 -4.87 8.23
CA LEU A 163 4.03 -5.74 7.10
C LEU A 163 3.29 -5.25 5.86
N MET A 164 4.04 -5.12 4.76
CA MET A 164 3.50 -4.60 3.51
C MET A 164 4.04 -5.39 2.33
N ALA A 165 3.16 -6.18 1.73
CA ALA A 165 3.42 -6.95 0.53
C ALA A 165 3.31 -6.07 -0.74
N THR A 166 3.70 -6.62 -1.88
CA THR A 166 3.38 -6.04 -3.20
C THR A 166 2.03 -6.60 -3.70
N PRO A 167 1.37 -5.93 -4.67
CA PRO A 167 0.19 -6.49 -5.34
C PRO A 167 0.38 -7.89 -5.95
N THR A 168 1.63 -8.25 -6.26
CA THR A 168 2.03 -9.52 -6.91
C THR A 168 2.54 -10.58 -5.94
N THR A 169 2.71 -10.25 -4.65
CA THR A 169 3.19 -11.20 -3.63
C THR A 169 2.17 -12.32 -3.42
N THR A 170 2.59 -13.58 -3.37
CA THR A 170 1.64 -14.69 -3.20
C THR A 170 1.14 -14.79 -1.74
N PRO A 171 -0.05 -15.37 -1.52
CA PRO A 171 -0.53 -15.68 -0.17
C PRO A 171 0.41 -16.61 0.62
N ASP A 172 1.13 -17.52 -0.05
CA ASP A 172 2.14 -18.39 0.59
C ASP A 172 3.29 -17.59 1.20
N THR A 173 3.83 -16.62 0.46
CA THR A 173 4.85 -15.72 1.01
C THR A 173 4.30 -14.96 2.22
N CYS A 174 3.08 -14.45 2.15
CA CYS A 174 2.46 -13.74 3.26
C CYS A 174 2.23 -14.63 4.50
N ARG A 175 1.85 -15.90 4.31
CA ARG A 175 1.77 -16.89 5.40
C ARG A 175 3.12 -17.10 6.09
N ALA A 176 4.19 -17.27 5.32
CA ALA A 176 5.54 -17.44 5.88
C ALA A 176 6.03 -16.20 6.66
N LEU A 177 5.66 -15.00 6.21
CA LEU A 177 5.92 -13.76 6.94
C LEU A 177 5.19 -13.73 8.29
N LEU A 178 3.92 -14.15 8.31
CA LEU A 178 3.13 -14.21 9.53
C LEU A 178 3.60 -15.32 10.47
N ASP A 179 4.09 -16.45 9.97
CA ASP A 179 4.71 -17.50 10.78
C ASP A 179 5.96 -16.95 11.50
N SER A 180 6.83 -16.27 10.76
CA SER A 180 8.02 -15.62 11.31
C SER A 180 7.69 -14.59 12.39
N LEU A 181 6.59 -13.84 12.22
CA LEU A 181 6.11 -12.90 13.22
C LEU A 181 5.51 -13.60 14.44
N THR A 182 4.79 -14.70 14.24
CA THR A 182 4.12 -15.45 15.32
C THR A 182 5.11 -15.99 16.34
N THR A 183 6.26 -16.52 15.90
CA THR A 183 7.32 -17.04 16.80
C THR A 183 7.90 -15.99 17.74
N LEU A 184 7.78 -14.71 17.40
CA LEU A 184 8.27 -13.59 18.21
C LEU A 184 7.19 -12.99 19.12
N LEU A 185 5.93 -13.37 18.93
CA LEU A 185 4.76 -12.82 19.64
C LEU A 185 4.16 -13.77 20.68
N THR A 186 4.42 -15.07 20.55
CA THR A 186 4.25 -16.06 21.62
C THR A 186 5.18 -15.77 22.79
#